data_AF-A0A2U1T374-F1
#
_entry.id   AF-A0A2U1T374-F1
#
_cell.length_a   1.000
_cell.length_b   1.000
_cell.length_c   1.000
_cell.angle_alpha   90.00
_cell.angle_beta   90.00
_cell.angle_gamma   90.00
#
_symmetry.space_group_name_H-M   'P 1'
#
loop_
_entity.id
_entity.type
_entity.pdbx_description
1 polymer ?
#
loop_
_entity_poly.entity_id
_entity_poly.type
_entity_poly.pdbx_seq_one_letter_code
_entity_poly.pdbx_strand_id
1 'polypeptide(L)'
;MIKIADDSAIADDSAAAEGAIGAGADYERAGSGQIHDAQAVRKVANRLKRAQGQLAAVIAAVENGGDCRDVITQLAAVSSAIDRAGFSIISSAMRQCVTDDDQESDAPVAGQRPRLTVAELEKAFLSLA
;
A
#
# COMPACT_ATOMS: atom_id res chain seq x y z
N MET A 1 -60.83 -11.85 9.87
CA MET A 1 -59.59 -12.64 9.67
C MET A 1 -58.58 -11.77 8.96
N ILE A 2 -57.39 -11.59 9.57
CA ILE A 2 -56.09 -11.28 8.95
C ILE A 2 -56.02 -9.91 8.21
N LYS A 3 -55.60 -8.84 8.90
CA LYS A 3 -54.23 -8.24 8.94
C LYS A 3 -53.67 -7.83 7.56
N ILE A 4 -53.58 -6.52 7.33
CA ILE A 4 -52.50 -5.91 6.55
C ILE A 4 -51.93 -4.76 7.39
N ALA A 5 -50.64 -4.90 7.67
CA ALA A 5 -49.76 -3.90 8.23
C ALA A 5 -49.14 -3.08 7.09
N ASP A 6 -48.85 -1.81 7.34
CA ASP A 6 -47.57 -1.12 7.11
C ASP A 6 -47.83 0.38 7.03
N ASP A 7 -47.64 1.07 8.15
CA ASP A 7 -47.42 2.51 8.17
C ASP A 7 -45.97 2.69 8.63
N SER A 8 -45.07 2.64 7.65
CA SER A 8 -43.64 2.83 7.85
C SER A 8 -43.11 3.89 6.87
N ALA A 9 -42.90 5.07 7.46
CA ALA A 9 -41.77 5.97 7.26
C ALA A 9 -41.44 6.49 5.85
N ILE A 10 -41.64 7.80 5.67
CA ILE A 10 -40.67 8.67 4.99
C ILE A 10 -40.36 9.82 5.94
N ALA A 11 -39.20 9.77 6.59
CA ALA A 11 -38.58 10.92 7.24
C ALA A 11 -37.57 11.50 6.25
N ASP A 12 -37.81 12.73 5.84
CA ASP A 12 -36.90 13.57 5.08
C ASP A 12 -36.64 14.80 5.95
N ASP A 13 -35.48 14.84 6.62
CA ASP A 13 -34.79 16.08 7.01
C ASP A 13 -33.36 15.73 7.42
N SER A 14 -32.46 15.73 6.43
CA SER A 14 -31.02 15.63 6.67
C SER A 14 -30.50 16.98 7.18
N ALA A 15 -30.66 17.24 8.47
CA ALA A 15 -29.95 18.29 9.17
C ALA A 15 -28.48 17.87 9.38
N ALA A 16 -27.57 18.64 8.82
CA ALA A 16 -26.14 18.50 8.98
C ALA A 16 -25.74 18.62 10.46
N ALA A 17 -25.20 17.55 11.02
CA ALA A 17 -24.50 17.57 12.30
C ALA A 17 -23.00 17.80 12.04
N GLU A 18 -22.57 19.05 12.20
CA GLU A 18 -21.20 19.37 12.55
C GLU A 18 -20.95 18.92 14.00
N GLY A 19 -19.93 18.08 14.21
CA GLY A 19 -19.68 17.47 15.51
C GLY A 19 -18.25 16.95 15.67
N ALA A 20 -17.38 17.84 16.10
CA ALA A 20 -16.22 17.63 16.98
C ALA A 20 -15.25 16.47 16.66
N ILE A 21 -14.17 16.80 15.95
CA ILE A 21 -12.88 16.10 16.15
C ILE A 21 -12.17 16.74 17.35
N GLY A 22 -12.15 15.98 18.45
CA GLY A 22 -11.49 16.35 19.69
C GLY A 22 -9.99 16.56 19.52
N ALA A 23 -9.50 17.62 20.14
CA ALA A 23 -8.09 17.83 20.43
C ALA A 23 -7.61 16.76 21.41
N GLY A 24 -6.87 15.78 20.89
CA GLY A 24 -5.95 14.96 21.66
C GLY A 24 -4.54 15.39 21.28
N ALA A 25 -3.80 15.90 22.27
CA ALA A 25 -2.34 15.95 22.23
C ALA A 25 -1.78 14.57 21.84
N ASP A 26 -0.54 14.54 21.35
CA ASP A 26 0.25 13.36 20.92
C ASP A 26 0.56 13.29 19.39
N TYR A 27 0.65 14.42 18.68
CA TYR A 27 1.26 14.48 17.34
C TYR A 27 2.79 14.51 17.43
N GLU A 28 3.41 13.49 18.03
CA GLU A 28 4.87 13.34 17.98
C GLU A 28 5.27 11.87 17.91
N ARG A 29 4.93 11.25 16.78
CA ARG A 29 5.64 10.06 16.31
C ARG A 29 5.59 9.93 14.79
N ALA A 30 6.19 10.88 14.08
CA ALA A 30 6.48 10.77 12.66
C ALA A 30 7.61 9.74 12.46
N GLY A 31 7.22 8.49 12.22
CA GLY A 31 8.13 7.47 11.71
C GLY A 31 8.32 7.67 10.21
N SER A 32 9.45 8.25 9.82
CA SER A 32 9.88 8.61 8.46
C SER A 32 10.15 7.42 7.51
N GLY A 33 9.25 6.44 7.50
CA GLY A 33 9.36 5.23 6.67
C GLY A 33 8.03 4.54 6.38
N GLN A 34 6.91 5.23 6.56
CA GLN A 34 5.58 4.71 6.25
C GLN A 34 5.10 5.23 4.89
N ILE A 35 4.46 4.37 4.10
CA ILE A 35 3.72 4.83 2.94
C ILE A 35 2.46 5.55 3.47
N HIS A 36 2.53 6.87 3.59
CA HIS A 36 1.49 7.70 4.20
C HIS A 36 0.25 7.92 3.31
N ASP A 37 0.30 7.61 2.01
CA ASP A 37 -0.88 7.65 1.13
C ASP A 37 -1.67 6.33 1.20
N ALA A 38 -2.80 6.37 1.90
CA ALA A 38 -3.72 5.24 2.01
C ALA A 38 -4.21 4.71 0.66
N GLN A 39 -4.31 5.55 -0.38
CA GLN A 39 -4.70 5.10 -1.72
C GLN A 39 -3.57 4.37 -2.43
N ALA A 40 -2.33 4.89 -2.39
CA ALA A 40 -1.15 4.19 -2.89
C ALA A 40 -0.94 2.84 -2.18
N VAL A 41 -1.06 2.80 -0.85
CA VAL A 41 -0.97 1.56 -0.06
C VAL A 41 -1.99 0.53 -0.55
N ARG A 42 -3.25 0.91 -0.70
CA ARG A 42 -4.30 0.01 -1.18
C ARG A 42 -4.00 -0.51 -2.59
N LYS A 43 -3.55 0.36 -3.50
CA LYS A 43 -3.20 -0.03 -4.88
C LYS A 43 -2.03 -1.02 -4.91
N VAL A 44 -0.98 -0.77 -4.14
CA VAL A 44 0.18 -1.66 -4.01
C VAL A 44 -0.23 -3.00 -3.39
N ALA A 45 -0.97 -2.98 -2.28
CA ALA A 45 -1.46 -4.18 -1.63
C ALA A 45 -2.32 -5.04 -2.56
N ASN A 46 -3.19 -4.42 -3.37
CA ASN A 46 -4.00 -5.15 -4.36
C ASN A 46 -3.14 -5.78 -5.46
N ARG A 47 -2.04 -5.14 -5.88
CA ARG A 47 -1.10 -5.74 -6.85
C ARG A 47 -0.37 -6.94 -6.24
N LEU A 48 0.13 -6.81 -5.02
CA LEU A 48 0.82 -7.89 -4.32
C LEU A 48 -0.09 -9.09 -4.05
N LYS A 49 -1.35 -8.87 -3.66
CA LYS A 49 -2.36 -9.95 -3.51
C LYS A 49 -2.59 -10.70 -4.83
N ARG A 50 -2.60 -10.01 -5.96
CA ARG A 50 -2.70 -10.67 -7.27
C ARG A 50 -1.45 -11.47 -7.61
N ALA A 51 -0.26 -10.91 -7.37
CA ALA A 51 1.00 -11.64 -7.57
C ALA A 51 1.08 -12.90 -6.69
N GLN A 52 0.58 -12.83 -5.45
CA GLN A 52 0.44 -13.98 -4.55
C GLN A 52 -0.44 -15.08 -5.18
N GLY A 53 -1.60 -14.72 -5.73
CA GLY A 53 -2.49 -15.69 -6.40
C GLY A 53 -1.84 -16.32 -7.64
N GLN A 54 -1.09 -15.53 -8.41
CA GLN A 54 -0.33 -16.03 -9.56
C GLN A 54 0.80 -16.97 -9.12
N LEU A 55 1.53 -16.65 -8.04
CA LEU A 55 2.57 -17.50 -7.50
C LEU A 55 1.99 -18.82 -6.99
N ALA A 56 0.82 -18.80 -6.34
CA ALA A 56 0.12 -20.02 -5.93
C ALA A 56 -0.21 -20.92 -7.14
N ALA A 57 -0.63 -20.32 -8.27
CA ALA A 57 -0.87 -21.07 -9.50
C ALA A 57 0.42 -21.68 -10.09
N VAL A 58 1.53 -20.95 -10.05
CA VAL A 58 2.86 -21.46 -10.46
C VAL A 58 3.28 -22.66 -9.62
N ILE A 59 3.13 -22.57 -8.30
CA ILE A 59 3.45 -23.67 -7.37
C ILE A 59 2.63 -24.90 -7.73
N ALA A 60 1.31 -24.75 -7.88
CA ALA A 60 0.44 -25.85 -8.28
C ALA A 60 0.82 -26.44 -9.65
N ALA A 61 1.22 -25.60 -10.62
CA ALA A 61 1.68 -26.09 -11.92
C ALA A 61 2.95 -26.95 -11.79
N VAL A 62 3.91 -26.55 -10.95
CA VAL A 62 5.12 -27.33 -10.70
C VAL A 62 4.81 -28.65 -10.00
N GLU A 63 4.01 -28.63 -8.94
CA GLU A 63 3.65 -29.82 -8.16
C GLU A 63 2.88 -30.86 -8.99
N ASN A 64 2.09 -30.41 -9.96
CA ASN A 64 1.34 -31.27 -10.87
C ASN A 64 2.14 -31.72 -12.11
N GLY A 65 3.43 -31.38 -12.21
CA GLY A 65 4.26 -31.74 -13.36
C GLY A 65 3.88 -31.01 -14.64
N GLY A 66 3.45 -29.76 -14.52
CA GLY A 66 3.06 -28.89 -15.65
C GLY A 66 4.20 -28.61 -16.63
N ASP A 67 3.84 -28.14 -17.82
CA ASP A 67 4.78 -27.86 -18.88
C ASP A 67 5.82 -26.79 -18.47
N CYS A 68 7.09 -27.06 -18.77
CA CYS A 68 8.21 -26.20 -18.38
C CYS A 68 8.11 -24.79 -18.97
N ARG A 69 7.69 -24.65 -20.23
CA ARG A 69 7.52 -23.34 -20.88
C ARG A 69 6.39 -22.56 -20.24
N ASP A 70 5.28 -23.23 -19.90
CA ASP A 70 4.15 -22.59 -19.23
C ASP A 70 4.54 -22.10 -17.82
N VAL A 71 5.24 -22.93 -17.04
CA VAL A 71 5.73 -22.56 -15.71
C VAL A 71 6.67 -21.35 -15.78
N ILE A 72 7.64 -21.34 -16.71
CA ILE A 72 8.57 -20.22 -16.90
C ILE A 72 7.82 -18.94 -17.28
N THR A 73 6.82 -19.05 -18.17
CA THR A 73 6.03 -17.90 -18.61
C THR A 73 5.21 -17.31 -17.46
N GLN A 74 4.60 -18.16 -16.64
CA GLN A 74 3.85 -17.72 -15.47
C GLN A 74 4.77 -17.10 -14.41
N LEU A 75 5.96 -17.67 -14.18
CA LEU A 75 6.94 -17.11 -13.26
C LEU A 75 7.44 -15.72 -13.70
N ALA A 76 7.69 -15.53 -14.99
CA ALA A 76 8.04 -14.21 -15.54
C ALA A 76 6.91 -13.18 -15.35
N ALA A 77 5.65 -13.61 -15.49
CA ALA A 77 4.50 -12.75 -15.22
C ALA A 77 4.41 -12.35 -13.73
N VAL A 78 4.69 -13.28 -12.81
CA VAL A 78 4.76 -13.00 -11.36
C VAL A 78 5.87 -11.99 -11.06
N SER A 79 7.09 -12.21 -11.59
CA SER A 79 8.22 -11.29 -11.40
C SER A 79 7.84 -9.87 -11.84
N SER A 80 7.33 -9.73 -13.07
CA SER A 80 6.91 -8.44 -13.61
C SER A 80 5.82 -7.75 -12.77
N ALA A 81 4.93 -8.51 -12.13
CA ALA A 81 3.92 -7.97 -11.24
C ALA A 81 4.52 -7.44 -9.93
N ILE A 82 5.51 -8.15 -9.38
CA ILE A 82 6.27 -7.75 -8.19
C ILE A 82 7.11 -6.50 -8.49
N ASP A 83 7.83 -6.47 -9.61
CA ASP A 83 8.69 -5.34 -9.99
C ASP A 83 7.86 -4.06 -10.12
N ARG A 84 6.70 -4.14 -10.78
CA ARG A 84 5.76 -3.01 -10.88
C ARG A 84 5.17 -2.55 -9.54
N ALA A 85 5.05 -3.45 -8.56
CA ALA A 85 4.67 -3.06 -7.20
C ALA A 85 5.85 -2.39 -6.47
N GLY A 86 7.05 -2.96 -6.59
CA GLY A 86 8.30 -2.41 -6.04
C GLY A 86 8.59 -1.00 -6.54
N PHE A 87 8.54 -0.76 -7.86
CA PHE A 87 8.72 0.57 -8.43
C PHE A 87 7.70 1.59 -7.92
N SER A 88 6.46 1.17 -7.69
CA SER A 88 5.42 2.05 -7.13
C SER A 88 5.72 2.45 -5.68
N ILE A 89 6.31 1.54 -4.89
CA ILE A 89 6.71 1.80 -3.51
C ILE A 89 7.92 2.74 -3.49
N ILE A 90 8.96 2.42 -4.26
CA ILE A 90 10.21 3.19 -4.33
C ILE A 90 9.93 4.61 -4.83
N SER A 91 9.14 4.77 -5.89
CA SER A 91 8.77 6.11 -6.39
C SER A 91 7.97 6.94 -5.39
N SER A 92 7.14 6.29 -4.55
CA SER A 92 6.42 6.98 -3.47
C SER A 92 7.38 7.42 -2.37
N ALA A 93 8.32 6.55 -1.98
CA ALA A 93 9.35 6.85 -0.99
C ALA A 93 10.29 7.97 -1.48
N MET A 94 10.74 7.93 -2.74
CA MET A 94 11.54 8.99 -3.36
C MET A 94 10.83 10.35 -3.31
N ARG A 95 9.53 10.40 -3.61
CA ARG A 95 8.76 11.65 -3.50
C ARG A 95 8.75 12.17 -2.07
N GLN A 96 8.58 11.31 -1.08
CA GLN A 96 8.61 11.73 0.33
C GLN A 96 9.99 12.26 0.74
N CYS A 97 11.06 11.51 0.46
CA CYS A 97 12.42 11.94 0.78
C CYS A 97 12.78 13.29 0.13
N VAL A 98 12.46 13.49 -1.16
CA VAL A 98 12.76 14.75 -1.87
C VAL A 98 11.93 15.93 -1.36
N THR A 99 10.70 15.70 -0.85
CA THR A 99 9.84 16.81 -0.36
C THR A 99 10.20 17.20 1.08
N ASP A 100 10.75 16.27 1.86
CA ASP A 100 11.12 16.50 3.26
C ASP A 100 12.52 17.16 3.41
N ASP A 101 13.39 17.04 2.41
CA ASP A 101 14.73 17.68 2.40
C ASP A 101 14.68 19.23 2.34
N ASP A 102 13.57 19.82 1.91
CA ASP A 102 13.38 21.28 1.88
C ASP A 102 13.05 21.90 3.26
N GLN A 103 12.76 21.08 4.29
CA GLN A 103 12.17 21.55 5.55
C GLN A 103 12.99 21.27 6.82
N GLU A 104 14.07 20.49 6.81
CA GLU A 104 14.73 20.11 8.08
C GLU A 104 16.25 19.97 7.98
N SER A 105 16.95 20.68 8.88
CA SER A 105 18.40 20.61 9.07
C SER A 105 18.88 19.19 9.37
N ASP A 106 19.94 18.79 8.67
CA ASP A 106 20.67 17.51 8.63
C ASP A 106 21.26 16.96 9.96
N ALA A 107 20.69 17.31 11.11
CA ALA A 107 21.17 16.82 12.40
C ALA A 107 20.46 15.50 12.77
N PRO A 108 21.20 14.38 12.98
CA PRO A 108 20.61 13.13 13.42
C PRO A 108 20.08 13.27 14.86
N VAL A 109 18.75 13.22 15.03
CA VAL A 109 18.10 13.20 16.34
C VAL A 109 18.25 11.81 16.96
N ALA A 110 18.80 11.74 18.18
CA ALA A 110 19.00 10.48 18.89
C ALA A 110 17.65 9.78 19.15
N GLY A 111 17.49 8.56 18.64
CA GLY A 111 16.27 7.74 18.80
C GLY A 111 15.42 7.58 17.53
N GLN A 112 15.74 8.29 16.44
CA GLN A 112 15.07 8.11 15.16
C GLN A 112 15.63 6.89 14.41
N ARG A 113 14.76 6.04 13.83
CA ARG A 113 15.23 5.03 12.86
C ARG A 113 15.84 5.77 11.66
N PRO A 114 16.94 5.27 11.08
CA PRO A 114 17.55 5.91 9.92
C PRO A 114 16.48 6.10 8.83
N ARG A 115 16.38 7.34 8.31
CA ARG A 115 15.52 7.66 7.15
C ARG A 115 16.03 6.86 5.95
N LEU A 116 15.14 6.47 5.04
CA LEU A 116 15.56 5.82 3.80
C LEU A 116 16.41 6.81 2.99
N THR A 117 17.67 6.46 2.75
CA THR A 117 18.61 7.31 2.01
C THR A 117 18.47 7.13 0.51
N VAL A 118 18.92 8.11 -0.28
CA VAL A 118 18.97 8.00 -1.76
C VAL A 118 19.76 6.77 -2.21
N ALA A 119 20.87 6.44 -1.53
CA ALA A 119 21.68 5.27 -1.82
C ALA A 119 20.94 3.94 -1.55
N GLU A 120 20.11 3.87 -0.51
CA GLU A 120 19.27 2.70 -0.23
C GLU A 120 18.15 2.55 -1.28
N LEU A 121 17.59 3.66 -1.75
CA LEU A 121 16.61 3.69 -2.84
C LEU A 121 17.21 3.25 -4.18
N GLU A 122 18.41 3.72 -4.51
CA GLU A 122 19.17 3.31 -5.70
C GLU A 122 19.47 1.81 -5.65
N LYS A 123 19.96 1.31 -4.50
CA LYS A 123 20.22 -0.12 -4.30
C LYS A 123 18.96 -0.96 -4.44
N ALA A 124 17.84 -0.50 -3.88
CA ALA A 124 16.56 -1.19 -4.03
C ALA A 124 16.10 -1.22 -5.50
N PHE A 125 16.26 -0.11 -6.23
CA PHE A 125 15.92 -0.02 -7.65
C PHE A 125 16.77 -0.96 -8.52
N LEU A 126 18.09 -0.98 -8.30
CA LEU A 126 19.01 -1.84 -9.06
C LEU A 126 18.80 -3.34 -8.77
N SER A 127 18.21 -3.70 -7.63
CA SER A 127 17.85 -5.09 -7.31
C SER A 127 16.58 -5.60 -7.99
N LEU A 128 15.83 -4.71 -8.64
CA LEU A 128 14.59 -5.02 -9.39
C LEU A 128 14.82 -5.14 -10.91
N ALA A 129 16.06 -4.98 -11.39
CA ALA A 129 16.43 -4.95 -12.81
C ALA A 129 17.15 -6.23 -13.27
#